data_AF-A0A7V2FKF4-F1
#
_entry.id   AF-A0A7V2FKF4-F1
#
_cell.length_a   1.000
_cell.length_b   1.000
_cell.length_c   1.000
_cell.angle_alpha   90.00
_cell.angle_beta   90.00
_cell.angle_gamma   90.00
#
_symmetry.space_group_name_H-M   'P 1'
#
loop_
_entity.id
_entity.type
_entity.pdbx_description
1 polymer ?
#
loop_
_entity_poly.entity_id
_entity_poly.type
_entity_poly.pdbx_seq_one_letter_code
_entity_poly.pdbx_strand_id
1 'polypeptide(L)'
;MRHAVEGLAKRKYLEMFRNRADFVIMFVPSEACLSASFQHDPDLFEFAFQKRVLVVGPVTLFGLLKAVAVGWQQYQMVQNAKQIAEQGKEIYDRLNVFLDHLSKVGKNLEQEVQSYNNSIGSLESRLMPAARKLQELGSFEKQLPSLPSIHHHLREAPLPDLLPGKPEEPPGPSGAERRE
;
A
#
# COMPACT_ATOMS: atom_id res chain seq x y z
N MET A 1 0.90 48.17 21.77
CA MET A 1 0.59 46.84 21.19
C MET A 1 -0.68 46.20 21.76
N ARG A 2 -0.97 46.29 23.08
CA ARG A 2 -2.18 45.72 23.70
C ARG A 2 -3.49 46.03 22.97
N HIS A 3 -3.69 47.29 22.57
CA HIS A 3 -4.88 47.71 21.82
C HIS A 3 -5.07 46.97 20.48
N ALA A 4 -3.97 46.66 19.77
CA ALA A 4 -4.02 45.90 18.52
C ALA A 4 -4.37 44.42 18.78
N VAL A 5 -3.80 43.83 19.81
CA VAL A 5 -4.12 42.47 20.29
C VAL A 5 -5.60 42.35 20.63
N GLU A 6 -6.15 43.28 21.42
CA GLU A 6 -7.57 43.31 21.76
C GLU A 6 -8.46 43.49 20.54
N GLY A 7 -8.03 44.33 19.60
CA GLY A 7 -8.71 44.52 18.33
C GLY A 7 -8.83 43.22 17.54
N LEU A 8 -7.75 42.43 17.45
CA LEU A 8 -7.75 41.14 16.75
C LEU A 8 -8.56 40.08 17.48
N ALA A 9 -8.46 40.00 18.80
CA ALA A 9 -9.21 39.05 19.61
C ALA A 9 -10.74 39.24 19.48
N LYS A 10 -11.20 40.49 19.34
CA LYS A 10 -12.63 40.83 19.15
C LYS A 10 -13.19 40.41 17.79
N ARG A 11 -12.36 40.22 16.77
CA ARG A 11 -12.82 39.97 15.38
C ARG A 11 -13.28 38.53 15.11
N LYS A 12 -13.26 37.64 16.11
CA LYS A 12 -13.83 36.28 16.04
C LYS A 12 -13.39 35.46 14.81
N TYR A 13 -12.20 35.69 14.28
CA TYR A 13 -11.66 34.94 13.13
C TYR A 13 -11.67 33.42 13.37
N LEU A 14 -11.44 32.99 14.62
CA LEU A 14 -11.45 31.58 15.01
C LEU A 14 -12.83 30.92 14.86
N GLU A 15 -13.92 31.66 15.04
CA GLU A 15 -15.29 31.14 14.90
C GLU A 15 -15.69 30.93 13.43
N MET A 16 -15.07 31.67 12.49
CA MET A 16 -15.34 31.54 11.06
C MET A 16 -14.80 30.23 10.47
N PHE A 17 -13.73 29.69 11.07
CA PHE A 17 -13.08 28.47 10.60
C PHE A 17 -13.40 27.33 11.57
N ARG A 18 -14.45 26.53 11.26
CA ARG A 18 -14.93 25.37 12.06
C ARG A 18 -13.79 24.56 12.71
N ASN A 19 -13.37 24.94 13.92
CA ASN A 19 -12.28 24.33 14.71
C ASN A 19 -10.97 24.05 13.94
N ARG A 20 -10.54 24.95 13.05
CA ARG A 20 -9.27 24.74 12.28
C ARG A 20 -8.11 25.63 12.68
N ALA A 21 -8.35 26.67 13.46
CA ALA A 21 -7.31 27.59 13.89
C ALA A 21 -7.43 27.84 15.39
N ASP A 22 -6.32 27.66 16.11
CA ASP A 22 -6.25 27.89 17.56
C ASP A 22 -5.82 29.32 17.90
N PHE A 23 -5.15 30.01 16.97
CA PHE A 23 -4.57 31.34 17.17
C PHE A 23 -4.75 32.26 15.96
N VAL A 24 -4.86 33.56 16.22
CA VAL A 24 -4.74 34.63 15.22
C VAL A 24 -3.31 35.14 15.21
N ILE A 25 -2.70 35.27 14.05
CA ILE A 25 -1.32 35.76 13.92
C ILE A 25 -1.33 37.30 13.78
N MET A 26 -0.63 37.99 14.68
CA MET A 26 -0.36 39.43 14.59
C MET A 26 1.07 39.65 14.10
N PHE A 27 1.23 40.04 12.84
CA PHE A 27 2.54 40.28 12.24
C PHE A 27 3.07 41.69 12.54
N VAL A 28 4.32 41.78 12.99
CA VAL A 28 5.06 43.02 13.20
C VAL A 28 6.26 43.04 12.25
N PRO A 29 6.35 43.97 11.28
CA PRO A 29 7.36 43.91 10.21
C PRO A 29 8.79 44.19 10.69
N SER A 30 8.96 44.81 11.87
CA SER A 30 10.27 45.12 12.44
C SER A 30 10.50 44.28 13.70
N GLU A 31 11.47 43.38 13.63
CA GLU A 31 11.88 42.54 14.77
C GLU A 31 12.42 43.40 15.93
N ALA A 32 13.11 44.50 15.61
CA ALA A 32 13.60 45.44 16.61
C ALA A 32 12.46 46.12 17.38
N CYS A 33 11.38 46.51 16.68
CA CYS A 33 10.20 47.08 17.33
C CYS A 33 9.46 46.04 18.19
N LEU A 34 9.42 44.78 17.74
CA LEU A 34 8.81 43.68 18.50
C LEU A 34 9.60 43.41 19.79
N SER A 35 10.93 43.29 19.69
CA SER A 35 11.81 43.12 20.85
C SER A 35 11.71 44.27 21.83
N ALA A 36 11.75 45.53 21.34
CA ALA A 36 11.58 46.71 22.20
C ALA A 36 10.22 46.74 22.90
N SER A 37 9.17 46.24 22.24
CA SER A 37 7.84 46.18 22.84
C SER A 37 7.75 45.13 23.96
N PHE A 38 8.41 43.98 23.81
CA PHE A 38 8.49 42.98 24.88
C PHE A 38 9.40 43.42 26.04
N GLN A 39 10.45 44.21 25.78
CA GLN A 39 11.28 44.78 26.86
C GLN A 39 10.52 45.82 27.67
N HIS A 40 9.71 46.64 27.01
CA HIS A 40 8.93 47.68 27.68
C HIS A 40 7.70 47.12 28.41
N ASP A 41 7.09 46.06 27.88
CA ASP A 41 5.92 45.39 28.44
C ASP A 41 6.14 43.87 28.44
N PRO A 42 6.82 43.31 29.46
CA PRO A 42 7.14 41.89 29.52
C PRO A 42 5.92 40.96 29.51
N ASP A 43 4.80 41.43 30.08
CA ASP A 43 3.55 40.66 30.17
C ASP A 43 2.76 40.64 28.84
N LEU A 44 3.22 41.39 27.82
CA LEU A 44 2.53 41.50 26.54
C LEU A 44 2.42 40.15 25.82
N PHE A 45 3.45 39.29 25.93
CA PHE A 45 3.44 37.96 25.31
C PHE A 45 2.33 37.10 25.91
N GLU A 46 2.30 36.98 27.25
CA GLU A 46 1.30 36.19 27.94
C GLU A 46 -0.11 36.76 27.72
N PHE A 47 -0.26 38.10 27.79
CA PHE A 47 -1.52 38.77 27.48
C PHE A 47 -2.04 38.42 26.09
N ALA A 48 -1.18 38.49 25.06
CA ALA A 48 -1.56 38.15 23.69
C ALA A 48 -1.91 36.67 23.55
N PHE A 49 -1.13 35.79 24.18
CA PHE A 49 -1.35 34.35 24.17
C PHE A 49 -2.69 33.96 24.81
N GLN A 50 -3.02 34.53 25.98
CA GLN A 50 -4.32 34.31 26.64
C GLN A 50 -5.51 34.77 25.78
N LYS A 51 -5.30 35.77 24.91
CA LYS A 51 -6.29 36.24 23.94
C LYS A 51 -6.29 35.45 22.62
N ARG A 52 -5.53 34.35 22.54
CA ARG A 52 -5.33 33.54 21.33
C ARG A 52 -4.78 34.36 20.16
N VAL A 53 -3.91 35.33 20.45
CA VAL A 53 -3.20 36.12 19.45
C VAL A 53 -1.70 35.84 19.58
N LEU A 54 -1.09 35.30 18.52
CA LEU A 54 0.34 35.07 18.47
C LEU A 54 1.01 36.25 17.78
N VAL A 55 1.77 37.04 18.54
CA VAL A 55 2.55 38.15 18.00
C VAL A 55 3.85 37.60 17.40
N VAL A 56 4.08 37.88 16.12
CA VAL A 56 5.23 37.33 15.38
C VAL A 56 5.93 38.43 14.58
N GLY A 57 7.24 38.30 14.46
CA GLY A 57 8.08 39.03 13.52
C GLY A 57 8.33 38.22 12.24
N PRO A 58 9.13 38.75 11.29
CA PRO A 58 9.45 38.05 10.04
C PRO A 58 10.08 36.67 10.25
N VAL A 59 11.00 36.54 11.21
CA VAL A 59 11.73 35.29 11.46
C VAL A 59 10.79 34.23 12.07
N THR A 60 10.01 34.63 13.07
CA THR A 60 9.08 33.71 13.76
C THR A 60 7.91 33.31 12.86
N LEU A 61 7.38 34.22 12.03
CA LEU A 61 6.39 33.87 11.02
C LEU A 61 6.93 32.84 10.03
N PHE A 62 8.13 33.06 9.51
CA PHE A 62 8.75 32.11 8.58
C PHE A 62 8.93 30.72 9.23
N GLY A 63 9.39 30.66 10.48
CA GLY A 63 9.49 29.42 11.25
C GLY A 63 8.16 28.68 11.37
N LEU A 64 7.08 29.38 11.71
CA LEU A 64 5.74 28.80 11.79
C LEU A 64 5.25 28.27 10.45
N LEU A 65 5.42 29.05 9.36
CA LEU A 65 5.04 28.61 8.03
C LEU A 65 5.83 27.37 7.58
N LYS A 66 7.12 27.32 7.90
CA LYS A 66 7.95 26.14 7.61
C LYS A 66 7.50 24.92 8.40
N ALA A 67 7.16 25.08 9.68
CA ALA A 67 6.62 24.01 10.51
C ALA A 67 5.29 23.49 9.95
N VAL A 68 4.39 24.38 9.52
CA VAL A 68 3.13 24.00 8.87
C VAL A 68 3.40 23.24 7.56
N ALA A 69 4.32 23.72 6.73
CA ALA A 69 4.67 23.06 5.46
C ALA A 69 5.21 21.63 5.68
N VAL A 70 6.12 21.46 6.66
CA VAL A 70 6.66 20.14 7.02
C VAL A 70 5.58 19.23 7.60
N GLY A 71 4.75 19.74 8.51
CA GLY A 71 3.63 18.99 9.08
C GLY A 71 2.62 18.55 8.01
N TRP A 72 2.38 19.40 7.00
CA TRP A 72 1.49 19.08 5.89
C TRP A 72 2.07 17.99 4.98
N GLN A 73 3.36 18.07 4.64
CA GLN A 73 4.05 17.03 3.87
C GLN A 73 4.01 15.69 4.60
N GLN A 74 4.25 15.69 5.92
CA GLN A 74 4.20 14.49 6.74
C GLN A 74 2.79 13.91 6.83
N TYR A 75 1.77 14.76 6.98
CA TYR A 75 0.37 14.34 6.91
C TYR A 75 0.04 13.67 5.58
N GLN A 76 0.45 14.26 4.45
CA GLN A 76 0.23 13.68 3.12
C GLN A 76 0.94 12.33 2.96
N MET A 77 2.19 12.21 3.43
CA MET A 77 2.93 10.95 3.38
C MET A 77 2.21 9.84 4.17
N VAL A 78 1.70 10.16 5.36
CA VAL A 78 0.94 9.20 6.18
C VAL A 78 -0.36 8.78 5.49
N GLN A 79 -1.09 9.72 4.89
CA GLN A 79 -2.32 9.41 4.15
C GLN A 79 -2.04 8.52 2.94
N ASN A 80 -1.00 8.83 2.17
CA ASN A 80 -0.59 8.02 1.03
C ASN A 80 -0.18 6.60 1.45
N ALA A 81 0.58 6.46 2.54
CA ALA A 81 0.98 5.16 3.06
C ALA A 81 -0.24 4.31 3.47
N LYS A 82 -1.25 4.92 4.09
CA LYS A 82 -2.52 4.24 4.42
C LYS A 82 -3.25 3.76 3.16
N GLN A 83 -3.36 4.62 2.15
CA GLN A 83 -4.00 4.26 0.89
C GLN A 83 -3.25 3.12 0.17
N ILE A 84 -1.91 3.15 0.15
CA ILE A 84 -1.10 2.07 -0.40
C ILE A 84 -1.34 0.76 0.35
N ALA A 85 -1.42 0.79 1.68
CA ALA A 85 -1.69 -0.40 2.48
C ALA A 85 -3.09 -0.98 2.22
N GLU A 86 -4.11 -0.12 2.11
CA GLU A 86 -5.49 -0.53 1.78
C GLU A 86 -5.56 -1.17 0.38
N GLN A 87 -4.98 -0.52 -0.64
CA GLN A 87 -4.93 -1.04 -2.00
C GLN A 87 -4.11 -2.34 -2.09
N GLY A 88 -2.99 -2.41 -1.36
CA GLY A 88 -2.16 -3.62 -1.27
C GLY A 88 -2.92 -4.80 -0.68
N LYS A 89 -3.71 -4.57 0.38
CA LYS A 89 -4.57 -5.59 0.99
C LYS A 89 -5.63 -6.07 0.00
N GLU A 90 -6.29 -5.16 -0.70
CA GLU A 90 -7.31 -5.51 -1.69
C GLU A 90 -6.75 -6.38 -2.83
N ILE A 91 -5.55 -6.05 -3.33
CA ILE A 91 -4.86 -6.85 -4.35
C ILE A 91 -4.53 -8.24 -3.82
N TYR A 92 -4.01 -8.33 -2.59
CA TYR A 92 -3.65 -9.60 -1.96
C TYR A 92 -4.88 -10.51 -1.78
N ASP A 93 -5.99 -9.96 -1.32
CA ASP A 93 -7.25 -10.70 -1.14
C ASP A 93 -7.79 -11.21 -2.48
N ARG A 94 -7.77 -10.38 -3.53
CA ARG A 94 -8.18 -10.78 -4.90
C ARG A 94 -7.26 -11.86 -5.47
N LEU A 95 -5.95 -11.76 -5.23
CA LEU A 95 -4.98 -12.75 -5.69
C LEU A 95 -5.23 -14.12 -5.03
N ASN A 96 -5.53 -14.14 -3.74
CA ASN A 96 -5.87 -15.40 -3.04
C ASN A 96 -7.09 -16.09 -3.65
N VAL A 97 -8.15 -15.35 -3.94
CA VAL A 97 -9.35 -15.91 -4.61
C VAL A 97 -9.00 -16.44 -5.99
N PHE A 98 -8.19 -15.72 -6.77
CA PHE A 98 -7.75 -16.18 -8.08
C PHE A 98 -6.91 -17.47 -8.00
N LEU A 99 -5.98 -17.56 -7.04
CA LEU A 99 -5.16 -18.76 -6.83
C LEU A 99 -6.00 -19.97 -6.40
N ASP A 100 -7.05 -19.77 -5.59
CA ASP A 100 -7.99 -20.85 -5.24
C ASP A 100 -8.75 -21.36 -6.48
N HIS A 101 -9.23 -20.46 -7.34
CA HIS A 101 -9.84 -20.84 -8.61
C HIS A 101 -8.86 -21.61 -9.50
N LEU A 102 -7.62 -21.15 -9.62
CA LEU A 102 -6.60 -21.81 -10.43
C LEU A 102 -6.24 -23.20 -9.88
N SER A 103 -6.18 -23.34 -8.55
CA SER A 103 -5.98 -24.64 -7.89
C SER A 103 -7.10 -25.63 -8.21
N LYS A 104 -8.37 -25.18 -8.19
CA LYS A 104 -9.53 -26.01 -8.56
C LYS A 104 -9.45 -26.45 -10.03
N VAL A 105 -9.06 -25.55 -10.94
CA VAL A 105 -8.87 -25.88 -12.35
C VAL A 105 -7.79 -26.95 -12.52
N GLY A 106 -6.66 -26.82 -11.81
CA GLY A 106 -5.59 -27.82 -11.82
C GLY A 106 -6.08 -29.22 -11.42
N LYS A 107 -6.85 -29.31 -10.32
CA LYS A 107 -7.42 -30.58 -9.84
C LYS A 107 -8.40 -31.21 -10.84
N ASN A 108 -9.27 -30.38 -11.44
CA ASN A 108 -10.22 -30.88 -12.44
C ASN A 108 -9.51 -31.42 -13.68
N LEU A 109 -8.44 -30.75 -14.12
CA LEU A 109 -7.66 -31.21 -15.26
C LEU A 109 -6.90 -32.51 -14.95
N GLU A 110 -6.35 -32.66 -13.75
CA GLU A 110 -5.77 -33.92 -13.28
C GLU A 110 -6.79 -35.07 -13.35
N GLN A 111 -8.02 -34.82 -12.89
CA GLN A 111 -9.10 -35.80 -12.96
C GLN A 111 -9.49 -36.15 -14.40
N GLU A 112 -9.55 -35.16 -15.29
CA GLU A 112 -9.86 -35.36 -16.71
C GLU A 112 -8.78 -36.21 -17.40
N VAL A 113 -7.51 -35.89 -17.13
CA VAL A 113 -6.37 -36.68 -17.63
C VAL A 113 -6.43 -38.12 -17.13
N GLN A 114 -6.80 -38.34 -15.86
CA GLN A 114 -6.97 -39.69 -15.33
C GLN A 114 -8.11 -40.45 -16.04
N SER A 115 -9.25 -39.79 -16.28
CA SER A 115 -10.39 -40.37 -17.00
C SER A 115 -10.04 -40.75 -18.44
N TYR A 116 -9.29 -39.88 -19.13
CA TYR A 116 -8.76 -40.13 -20.46
C TYR A 116 -7.83 -41.35 -20.47
N ASN A 117 -6.86 -41.40 -19.55
CA ASN A 117 -5.91 -42.52 -19.43
C ASN A 117 -6.63 -43.85 -19.14
N ASN A 118 -7.63 -43.86 -18.26
CA ASN A 118 -8.46 -45.03 -17.99
C ASN A 118 -9.23 -45.50 -19.23
N SER A 119 -9.73 -44.56 -20.04
CA SER A 119 -10.47 -44.86 -21.28
C SER A 119 -9.57 -45.51 -22.33
N ILE A 120 -8.36 -44.97 -22.52
CA ILE A 120 -7.33 -45.59 -23.38
C ILE A 120 -6.96 -46.98 -22.87
N GLY A 121 -6.74 -47.13 -21.56
CA GLY A 121 -6.45 -48.45 -20.96
C GLY A 121 -7.57 -49.47 -21.19
N SER A 122 -8.84 -49.06 -21.15
CA SER A 122 -9.98 -49.93 -21.48
C SER A 122 -10.04 -50.26 -22.98
N LEU A 123 -9.75 -49.30 -23.86
CA LEU A 123 -9.66 -49.53 -25.31
C LEU A 123 -8.59 -50.59 -25.61
N GLU A 124 -7.39 -50.44 -25.06
CA GLU A 124 -6.25 -51.34 -25.29
C GLU A 124 -6.47 -52.74 -24.70
N SER A 125 -7.02 -52.84 -23.49
CA SER A 125 -7.14 -54.13 -22.79
C SER A 125 -8.38 -54.94 -23.19
N ARG A 126 -9.47 -54.29 -23.60
CA ARG A 126 -10.76 -54.98 -23.85
C ARG A 126 -11.18 -54.93 -25.31
N LEU A 127 -11.17 -53.75 -25.91
CA LEU A 127 -11.74 -53.54 -27.25
C LEU A 127 -10.76 -53.92 -28.36
N MET A 128 -9.48 -53.57 -28.24
CA MET A 128 -8.46 -53.91 -29.25
C MET A 128 -8.29 -55.43 -29.46
N PRO A 129 -8.23 -56.28 -28.41
CA PRO A 129 -8.18 -57.73 -28.59
C PRO A 129 -9.47 -58.28 -29.22
N ALA A 130 -10.63 -57.76 -28.82
CA ALA A 130 -11.92 -58.16 -29.40
C ALA A 130 -12.01 -57.79 -30.89
N ALA A 131 -11.53 -56.59 -31.27
CA ALA A 131 -11.45 -56.14 -32.65
C ALA A 131 -10.50 -57.01 -33.48
N ARG A 132 -9.31 -57.36 -32.94
CA ARG A 132 -8.37 -58.29 -33.60
C ARG A 132 -9.00 -59.66 -33.85
N LYS A 133 -9.63 -60.26 -32.82
CA LYS A 133 -10.30 -61.55 -32.94
C LYS A 133 -11.46 -61.51 -33.95
N LEU A 134 -12.18 -60.39 -34.04
CA LEU A 134 -13.24 -60.19 -35.02
C LEU A 134 -12.67 -60.08 -36.45
N GLN A 135 -11.55 -59.39 -36.62
CA GLN A 135 -10.84 -59.27 -37.90
C GLN A 135 -10.28 -60.62 -38.37
N GLU A 136 -9.86 -61.50 -37.46
CA GLU A 136 -9.44 -62.87 -37.78
C GLU A 136 -10.62 -63.75 -38.24
N LEU A 137 -11.83 -63.50 -37.73
CA LEU A 137 -13.04 -64.28 -38.01
C LEU A 137 -13.87 -63.77 -39.21
N GLY A 138 -13.64 -62.54 -39.68
CA GLY A 138 -14.41 -61.92 -40.76
C GLY A 138 -13.57 -61.03 -41.67
N SER A 139 -13.91 -60.98 -42.96
CA SER A 139 -13.21 -60.19 -43.98
C SER A 139 -13.59 -58.70 -43.90
N PHE A 140 -13.11 -57.99 -42.88
CA PHE A 140 -13.30 -56.55 -42.74
C PHE A 140 -12.13 -55.79 -43.40
N GLU A 141 -12.42 -55.00 -44.44
CA GLU A 141 -11.39 -54.29 -45.25
C GLU A 141 -10.96 -52.92 -44.69
N LYS A 142 -11.71 -52.32 -43.75
CA LYS A 142 -11.41 -50.98 -43.22
C LYS A 142 -10.48 -51.02 -42.00
N GLN A 143 -9.31 -50.37 -42.13
CA GLN A 143 -8.39 -50.15 -41.01
C GLN A 143 -8.94 -49.16 -39.99
N LEU A 144 -8.74 -49.45 -38.71
CA LEU A 144 -9.08 -48.54 -37.61
C LEU A 144 -8.14 -47.32 -37.59
N PRO A 145 -8.66 -46.11 -37.33
CA PRO A 145 -7.84 -44.92 -37.23
C PRO A 145 -6.90 -44.98 -36.01
N SER A 146 -5.67 -44.48 -36.15
CA SER A 146 -4.74 -44.31 -35.02
C SER A 146 -5.05 -43.00 -34.28
N LEU A 147 -5.04 -43.06 -32.95
CA LEU A 147 -5.17 -41.88 -32.11
C LEU A 147 -3.77 -41.27 -31.87
N PRO A 148 -3.60 -39.95 -32.00
CA PRO A 148 -2.34 -39.29 -31.65
C PRO A 148 -2.08 -39.36 -30.14
N SER A 149 -0.84 -39.56 -29.74
CA SER A 149 -0.41 -39.52 -28.34
C SER A 149 -0.32 -38.07 -27.85
N ILE A 150 -1.07 -37.74 -26.80
CA ILE A 150 -1.05 -36.41 -26.18
C ILE A 150 -0.17 -36.50 -24.92
N HIS A 151 1.05 -35.94 -24.99
CA HIS A 151 1.95 -35.81 -23.83
C HIS A 151 2.17 -34.32 -23.52
N HIS A 152 1.21 -33.70 -22.84
CA HIS A 152 1.43 -32.37 -22.26
C HIS A 152 1.61 -32.49 -20.75
N HIS A 153 2.79 -32.11 -20.27
CA HIS A 153 3.02 -31.90 -18.84
C HIS A 153 2.40 -30.56 -18.44
N LEU A 154 1.60 -30.58 -17.38
CA LEU A 154 1.11 -29.37 -16.73
C LEU A 154 2.29 -28.58 -16.16
N ARG A 155 2.36 -27.28 -16.51
CA ARG A 155 3.37 -26.38 -15.93
C ARG A 155 3.01 -26.13 -14.46
N GLU A 156 3.95 -26.36 -13.56
CA GLU A 156 3.78 -26.04 -12.14
C GLU A 156 3.60 -24.53 -11.95
N ALA A 157 2.64 -24.15 -11.09
CA ALA A 157 2.46 -22.77 -10.71
C ALA A 157 3.65 -22.35 -9.84
N PRO A 158 4.30 -21.21 -10.12
CA PRO A 158 5.35 -20.70 -9.24
C PRO A 158 4.76 -20.41 -7.86
N LEU A 159 5.43 -20.85 -6.79
CA LEU A 159 5.10 -20.35 -5.45
C LEU A 159 5.36 -18.83 -5.44
N PRO A 160 4.43 -18.00 -4.95
CA PRO A 160 4.69 -16.59 -4.77
C PRO A 160 5.80 -16.45 -3.73
N ASP A 161 6.97 -15.96 -4.15
CA ASP A 161 8.10 -15.64 -3.27
C ASP A 161 7.84 -14.32 -2.52
N LEU A 162 6.65 -14.20 -1.93
CA LEU A 162 6.17 -13.07 -1.17
C LEU A 162 6.35 -13.36 0.32
N LEU A 163 7.57 -13.67 0.73
CA LEU A 163 7.91 -13.52 2.14
C LEU A 163 7.88 -12.02 2.45
N PRO A 164 7.25 -11.58 3.55
CA PRO A 164 7.35 -10.19 3.96
C PRO A 164 8.83 -9.88 4.11
N GLY A 165 9.31 -8.90 3.34
CA GLY A 165 10.68 -8.41 3.44
C GLY A 165 10.97 -8.18 4.92
N LYS A 166 12.03 -8.81 5.44
CA LYS A 166 12.49 -8.55 6.80
C LYS A 166 12.51 -7.03 7.00
N PRO A 167 11.95 -6.50 8.10
CA PRO A 167 12.10 -5.08 8.38
C PRO A 167 13.58 -4.72 8.27
N GLU A 168 13.92 -3.75 7.43
CA GLU A 168 15.30 -3.26 7.28
C GLU A 168 15.83 -2.95 8.67
N GLU A 169 16.82 -3.74 9.10
CA GLU A 169 17.54 -3.48 10.34
C GLU A 169 18.21 -2.11 10.19
N PRO A 170 18.01 -1.18 11.15
CA PRO A 170 18.61 0.14 11.05
C PRO A 170 20.14 -0.01 10.93
N PRO A 171 20.81 0.83 10.14
CA PRO A 171 22.24 0.69 9.89
C PRO A 171 22.99 0.72 11.22
N GLY A 172 23.67 -0.39 11.52
CA GLY A 172 24.49 -0.54 12.72
C GLY A 172 25.57 0.53 12.79
N PRO A 173 26.02 0.91 13.99
CA PRO A 173 26.96 2.00 14.18
C PRO A 173 28.24 1.75 13.37
N SER A 174 28.51 2.68 12.45
CA SER A 174 29.72 2.71 11.63
C SER A 174 30.93 2.68 12.54
N GLY A 175 31.84 1.74 12.30
CA GLY A 175 33.05 1.52 13.07
C GLY A 175 33.93 2.77 13.12
N ALA A 176 33.79 3.52 14.20
CA ALA A 176 34.77 4.47 14.68
C ALA A 176 35.37 3.88 15.95
N GLU A 177 36.47 3.13 15.80
CA GLU A 177 37.56 3.00 16.77
C GLU A 177 38.50 1.88 16.31
N ARG A 178 39.62 2.28 15.71
CA ARG A 178 40.92 1.58 15.78
C ARG A 178 41.98 2.46 15.12
N ARG A 179 42.52 3.38 15.92
CA ARG A 179 43.89 3.89 15.81
C ARG A 179 44.35 4.25 17.22
N GLU A 180 44.94 3.27 17.89
CA GLU A 180 46.03 3.49 18.86
C GLU A 180 47.34 3.13 18.16
#